data_AF-A0A7W0TQY2-F1
#
_entry.id   AF-A0A7W0TQY2-F1
#
_cell.length_a   1.000
_cell.length_b   1.000
_cell.length_c   1.000
_cell.angle_alpha   90.00
_cell.angle_beta   90.00
_cell.angle_gamma   90.00
#
_symmetry.space_group_name_H-M   'P 1'
#
loop_
_entity.id
_entity.type
_entity.pdbx_description
1 polymer ?
#
loop_
_entity_poly.entity_id
_entity_poly.type
_entity_poly.pdbx_seq_one_letter_code
_entity_poly.pdbx_strand_id
1 'polypeptide(L)'
;GVLRRELERLGLPAPELASGAGHDAGILAAAGVDTAMLFVRSLAGGVSHSPEELTSEEDVVLCVSVLEAALARLAGAASPR
;
A
#
# COMPACT_ATOMS: atom_id res chain seq x y z
N GLY A 1 -4.06 10.19 5.26
CA GLY A 1 -4.80 10.08 3.99
C GLY A 1 -5.81 8.96 4.08
N VAL A 2 -6.46 8.61 2.97
CA VAL A 2 -7.42 7.49 2.90
C VAL A 2 -6.78 6.18 3.37
N LEU A 3 -5.58 5.83 2.88
CA LEU A 3 -4.87 4.61 3.29
C LEU A 3 -4.62 4.52 4.80
N ARG A 4 -4.14 5.60 5.43
CA ARG A 4 -3.89 5.63 6.89
C ARG A 4 -5.15 5.31 7.69
N ARG A 5 -6.29 5.85 7.28
CA ARG A 5 -7.57 5.57 7.96
C ARG A 5 -8.00 4.11 7.81
N GLU A 6 -7.76 3.50 6.65
CA GLU A 6 -8.11 2.10 6.43
C GLU A 6 -7.16 1.15 7.17
N LEU A 7 -5.87 1.48 7.26
CA LEU A 7 -4.90 0.79 8.11
C LEU A 7 -5.34 0.81 9.58
N GLU A 8 -5.70 1.99 10.11
CA GLU A 8 -6.20 2.14 11.48
C GLU A 8 -7.51 1.36 11.70
N ARG A 9 -8.45 1.42 10.75
CA ARG A 9 -9.74 0.70 10.83
C ARG A 9 -9.55 -0.81 10.88
N LEU A 10 -8.59 -1.34 10.13
CA LEU A 10 -8.30 -2.77 10.08
C LEU A 10 -7.35 -3.23 11.19
N GLY A 11 -6.90 -2.34 12.08
CA GLY A 11 -6.00 -2.69 13.18
C GLY A 11 -4.59 -3.03 12.72
N LEU A 12 -4.16 -2.46 11.59
CA LEU A 12 -2.85 -2.70 10.96
C LEU A 12 -1.98 -1.43 11.03
N PRO A 13 -1.44 -1.07 12.21
CA PRO A 13 -0.56 0.09 12.31
C PRO A 13 0.71 -0.16 11.48
N ALA A 14 0.92 0.67 10.45
CA ALA A 14 2.10 0.62 9.59
C ALA A 14 2.88 1.94 9.69
N PRO A 15 4.23 1.89 9.68
CA PRO A 15 5.05 3.10 9.67
C PRO A 15 4.93 3.86 8.36
N GLU A 16 5.19 5.17 8.40
CA GLU A 16 5.41 5.96 7.21
C GLU A 16 6.86 5.88 6.76
N LEU A 17 7.06 5.57 5.49
CA LEU A 17 8.38 5.35 4.90
C LEU A 17 8.49 6.15 3.61
N ALA A 18 9.66 6.76 3.39
CA ALA A 18 10.00 7.29 2.08
C ALA A 18 10.36 6.12 1.14
N SER A 19 9.87 6.15 -0.10
CA SER A 19 10.29 5.19 -1.11
C SER A 19 11.68 5.54 -1.63
N GLY A 20 12.63 4.60 -1.52
CA GLY A 20 13.95 4.73 -2.14
C GLY A 20 13.96 4.40 -3.64
N ALA A 21 12.91 3.74 -4.15
CA ALA A 21 12.76 3.37 -5.56
C ALA A 21 11.82 4.31 -6.31
N GLY A 22 12.04 4.44 -7.61
CA GLY A 22 11.15 5.15 -8.53
C GLY A 22 9.88 4.36 -8.80
N HIS A 23 8.73 5.06 -8.82
CA HIS A 23 7.42 4.49 -9.13
C HIS A 23 6.61 5.50 -9.94
N ASP A 24 5.69 5.03 -10.78
CA ASP A 24 4.79 5.90 -11.55
C ASP A 24 3.98 6.85 -10.65
N ALA A 25 3.65 6.39 -9.44
CA ALA A 25 3.00 7.19 -8.41
C ALA A 25 3.78 8.49 -8.08
N GLY A 26 5.12 8.47 -8.14
CA GLY A 26 5.93 9.67 -7.96
C GLY A 26 5.76 10.68 -9.09
N ILE A 27 5.61 10.20 -10.33
CA ILE A 27 5.31 11.05 -11.50
C ILE A 27 3.93 11.67 -11.38
N LEU A 28 2.92 10.88 -11.00
CA LEU A 28 1.55 11.37 -10.78
C LEU A 28 1.49 12.42 -9.67
N ALA A 29 2.20 12.18 -8.56
CA ALA A 29 2.30 13.14 -7.46
C ALA A 29 2.96 14.45 -7.92
N ALA A 30 4.04 14.39 -8.70
CA ALA A 30 4.71 15.57 -9.25
C ALA A 30 3.82 16.36 -10.23
N ALA A 31 2.88 15.68 -10.90
CA ALA A 31 1.88 16.30 -11.76
C ALA A 31 0.69 16.91 -10.98
N GLY A 32 0.68 16.82 -9.64
CA GLY A 32 -0.37 17.39 -8.79
C GLY A 32 -1.58 16.48 -8.59
N VAL A 33 -1.49 15.19 -8.93
CA VAL A 33 -2.54 14.20 -8.64
C VAL A 33 -2.38 13.71 -7.19
N ASP A 34 -3.45 13.77 -6.41
CA ASP A 34 -3.49 13.22 -5.05
C ASP A 34 -3.19 11.72 -5.08
N THR A 35 -1.96 11.38 -4.68
CA THR A 35 -1.41 10.02 -4.82
C THR A 35 -0.83 9.56 -3.49
N ALA A 36 -0.98 8.27 -3.20
CA ALA A 36 -0.34 7.62 -2.07
C ALA A 36 0.04 6.19 -2.45
N MET A 37 1.04 5.63 -1.77
CA MET A 37 1.48 4.26 -1.95
C MET A 37 1.29 3.48 -0.65
N LEU A 38 1.03 2.18 -0.78
CA LEU A 38 0.99 1.22 0.33
C LEU A 38 2.05 0.16 0.08
N PHE A 39 2.91 -0.08 1.06
CA PHE A 39 4.00 -1.05 0.96
C PHE A 39 3.66 -2.36 1.66
N VAL A 40 4.18 -3.45 1.11
CA VAL A 40 4.16 -4.79 1.69
C VAL A 40 5.58 -5.18 2.06
N ARG A 41 5.76 -5.97 3.12
CA ARG A 41 7.09 -6.36 3.60
C ARG A 41 7.77 -7.32 2.61
N SER A 42 8.98 -6.99 2.19
CA SER A 42 9.88 -7.92 1.49
C SER A 42 10.68 -8.71 2.53
N LEU A 43 10.36 -9.98 2.69
CA LEU A 43 10.81 -10.85 3.79
C LEU A 43 12.23 -11.42 3.60
N ALA A 44 12.74 -11.48 2.37
CA ALA A 44 14.10 -11.89 2.07
C ALA A 44 15.13 -10.77 2.33
N GLY A 45 15.10 -10.18 3.53
CA GLY A 45 16.01 -9.08 3.91
C GLY A 45 15.83 -7.80 3.09
N GLY A 46 14.65 -7.58 2.49
CA GLY A 46 14.42 -6.44 1.61
C GLY A 46 14.90 -6.64 0.17
N VAL A 47 15.36 -7.84 -0.21
CA VAL A 47 15.77 -8.14 -1.59
C VAL A 47 14.60 -7.96 -2.55
N SER A 48 14.90 -7.34 -3.70
CA SER A 48 14.00 -7.20 -4.85
C SER A 48 14.78 -7.32 -6.16
N HIS A 49 14.09 -7.46 -7.31
CA HIS A 49 14.69 -7.71 -8.63
C HIS A 49 15.56 -8.98 -8.68
N SER A 50 15.21 -9.96 -7.87
CA SER A 50 15.92 -11.24 -7.73
C SER A 50 14.91 -12.38 -7.67
N PRO A 51 15.24 -13.58 -8.17
CA PRO A 51 14.44 -14.78 -7.91
C PRO A 51 14.24 -15.11 -6.42
N GLU A 52 15.09 -14.55 -5.55
CA GLU A 52 15.00 -14.69 -4.08
C GLU A 52 14.00 -13.70 -3.44
N GLU A 53 13.39 -12.80 -4.21
CA GLU A 53 12.36 -11.88 -3.73
C GLU A 53 11.20 -12.67 -3.10
N LEU A 54 10.83 -12.29 -1.87
CA LEU A 54 9.84 -13.01 -1.09
C LEU A 54 8.94 -12.03 -0.34
N THR A 55 7.63 -12.23 -0.49
CA THR A 55 6.57 -11.60 0.29
C THR A 55 5.60 -12.71 0.72
N SER A 56 5.15 -12.72 1.98
CA SER A 56 4.20 -13.75 2.42
C SER A 56 2.80 -13.50 1.84
N GLU A 57 2.06 -14.59 1.62
CA GLU A 57 0.65 -14.50 1.20
C GLU A 57 -0.19 -13.71 2.22
N GLU A 58 0.06 -13.91 3.52
CA GLU A 58 -0.61 -13.17 4.60
C GLU A 58 -0.41 -11.65 4.46
N ASP A 59 0.82 -11.20 4.20
CA ASP A 59 1.11 -9.76 4.04
C ASP A 59 0.47 -9.18 2.78
N VAL A 60 0.46 -9.96 1.70
CA VAL A 60 -0.24 -9.58 0.46
C VAL A 60 -1.73 -9.42 0.72
N VAL A 61 -2.36 -10.40 1.37
CA VAL A 61 -3.80 -10.36 1.67
C VAL A 61 -4.14 -9.14 2.54
N LEU A 62 -3.40 -8.89 3.62
CA LEU A 62 -3.63 -7.73 4.49
C LEU A 62 -3.50 -6.41 3.73
N CYS A 63 -2.47 -6.27 2.88
CA CYS A 63 -2.28 -5.07 2.07
C CYS A 63 -3.40 -4.88 1.04
N VAL A 64 -3.80 -5.95 0.35
CA VAL A 64 -4.88 -5.91 -0.63
C VAL A 64 -6.19 -5.52 0.04
N SER A 65 -6.51 -6.03 1.23
CA SER A 65 -7.71 -5.64 1.98
C SER A 65 -7.73 -4.15 2.34
N VAL A 66 -6.58 -3.58 2.73
CA VAL A 66 -6.45 -2.14 2.99
C VAL A 66 -6.65 -1.34 1.70
N LEU A 67 -6.02 -1.78 0.60
CA LEU A 67 -6.11 -1.11 -0.70
C LEU A 67 -7.54 -1.14 -1.24
N GLU A 68 -8.21 -2.28 -1.17
CA GLU A 68 -9.61 -2.45 -1.57
C GLU A 68 -10.51 -1.49 -0.79
N ALA A 69 -10.40 -1.45 0.54
CA ALA A 69 -11.20 -0.56 1.38
C ALA A 69 -10.95 0.92 1.05
N ALA A 70 -9.70 1.28 0.77
CA ALA A 70 -9.32 2.64 0.38
C ALA A 70 -9.89 3.03 -0.98
N LEU A 71 -9.81 2.13 -1.97
CA LEU A 71 -10.38 2.33 -3.30
C LEU A 71 -11.91 2.43 -3.25
N ALA A 72 -12.58 1.56 -2.49
CA ALA A 72 -14.02 1.63 -2.29
C ALA A 72 -14.44 3.00 -1.73
N ARG A 73 -13.71 3.50 -0.72
CA ARG A 73 -13.96 4.83 -0.16
C ARG A 73 -13.73 5.94 -1.19
N LEU A 74 -12.64 5.90 -1.94
CA LEU A 74 -12.33 6.91 -2.96
C LEU A 74 -13.35 6.91 -4.11
N ALA A 75 -13.87 5.75 -4.48
CA ALA A 75 -14.91 5.60 -5.49
C ALA A 75 -16.31 5.98 -4.98
N GLY A 76 -16.47 6.33 -3.70
CA GLY A 76 -17.77 6.60 -3.08
C GLY A 76 -18.66 5.36 -2.90
N ALA A 77 -18.09 4.16 -3.04
CA ALA A 77 -18.79 2.93 -2.73
C ALA A 77 -18.94 2.74 -1.22
N ALA A 78 -20.02 2.10 -0.78
CA ALA A 78 -20.11 1.63 0.60
C ALA A 78 -18.93 0.68 0.87
N SER A 79 -18.21 0.89 1.98
CA SER A 79 -17.04 0.09 2.32
C SER A 79 -17.44 -1.40 2.37
N PRO A 80 -16.71 -2.31 1.69
CA PRO A 80 -16.98 -3.73 1.76
C PRO A 80 -16.91 -4.19 3.22
N ARG A 81 -17.88 -5.02 3.63
CA ARG A 81 -18.00 -5.51 5.02
C ARG A 81 -16.88 -6.47 5.35
#